data_AF-A0A2T0QF46-F1
#
_entry.id   AF-A0A2T0QF46-F1
#
_cell.length_a   1.000
_cell.length_b   1.000
_cell.length_c   1.000
_cell.angle_alpha   90.00
_cell.angle_beta   90.00
_cell.angle_gamma   90.00
#
_symmetry.space_group_name_H-M   'P 1'
#
loop_
_entity.id
_entity.type
_entity.pdbx_description
1 polymer ?
#
loop_
_entity_poly.entity_id
_entity_poly.type
_entity_poly.pdbx_seq_one_letter_code
_entity_poly.pdbx_strand_id
1 'polypeptide(L)'
;MRNGFDMIKAPVGLLAVALLATSCAVGDPGQADDALVVSEIGASPLHARVGHSSVLAEDSLLIWGGDFGDEHRPHADGAVLSLTGGGWNPIPPAPVAPRTRHVAVWTGTEMIVWGGATSAPAPGHFARDGAAYHPGEDTWRPIAPAPQERSSALAVATGGWMVIGGGRRSDRPTDALLSYAIADDHWHTTEVDIQVQAMAATGPGRVLLAGTDPDRTLAIRHYDADNDSTSVVPHDIDLTEPLRSLGLASDGQGSTYLLASDDTRTHVAHMSEDGAVQTVATHDSVDLRPPIDLTQAGLNRGAMWISAARQIISLNGRDLSTFDPDSGELTHYRLTDHADYCGAGATAALTAHHLITWGGRNCQGADLTITNRGLRIQLPS
;
A
#
# COMPACT_ATOMS: atom_id res chain seq x y z
N MET A 1 38.05 -75.87 -43.46
CA MET A 1 37.02 -75.98 -42.40
C MET A 1 37.00 -74.64 -41.67
N ARG A 2 36.25 -73.65 -42.18
CA ARG A 2 34.94 -73.19 -41.68
C ARG A 2 34.88 -73.01 -40.15
N ASN A 3 34.88 -71.74 -39.74
CA ASN A 3 34.11 -71.03 -38.69
C ASN A 3 34.98 -69.83 -38.24
N GLY A 4 34.64 -68.55 -38.39
CA GLY A 4 33.36 -67.86 -38.59
C GLY A 4 33.06 -66.95 -37.40
N PHE A 5 32.76 -65.66 -37.67
CA PHE A 5 32.18 -64.61 -36.80
C PHE A 5 33.14 -63.82 -35.87
N ASP A 6 33.10 -62.47 -35.77
CA ASP A 6 32.44 -61.43 -36.55
C ASP A 6 33.09 -60.05 -36.28
N MET A 7 32.92 -59.10 -37.21
CA MET A 7 33.45 -57.72 -37.16
C MET A 7 32.62 -56.79 -36.27
N ILE A 8 33.24 -55.81 -35.61
CA ILE A 8 32.76 -54.41 -35.60
C ILE A 8 33.96 -53.47 -35.76
N LYS A 9 33.95 -52.69 -36.85
CA LYS A 9 34.90 -51.62 -37.17
C LYS A 9 34.44 -50.32 -36.50
N ALA A 10 35.34 -49.63 -35.79
CA ALA A 10 35.14 -48.24 -35.39
C ALA A 10 35.64 -47.28 -36.49
N PRO A 11 34.89 -46.24 -36.88
CA PRO A 11 35.40 -45.20 -37.76
C PRO A 11 36.16 -44.12 -36.97
N VAL A 12 37.29 -43.72 -37.53
CA VAL A 12 38.03 -42.51 -37.18
C VAL A 12 37.18 -41.30 -37.57
N GLY A 13 36.83 -40.46 -36.59
CA GLY A 13 36.05 -39.23 -36.76
C GLY A 13 36.89 -38.00 -36.41
N LEU A 14 36.96 -37.08 -37.37
CA LEU A 14 37.77 -35.88 -37.44
C LEU A 14 37.53 -34.90 -36.27
N LEU A 15 38.63 -34.33 -35.77
CA LEU A 15 38.67 -33.23 -34.81
C LEU A 15 38.09 -31.95 -35.45
N ALA A 16 36.87 -31.55 -35.09
CA ALA A 16 36.33 -30.23 -35.42
C ALA A 16 36.44 -29.34 -34.17
N VAL A 17 37.51 -28.54 -34.10
CA VAL A 17 37.63 -27.45 -33.13
C VAL A 17 36.65 -26.36 -33.57
N ALA A 18 35.49 -26.31 -32.94
CA ALA A 18 34.60 -25.16 -33.06
C ALA A 18 35.26 -23.98 -32.33
N LEU A 19 35.84 -23.06 -33.10
CA LEU A 19 36.20 -21.72 -32.62
C LEU A 19 34.90 -21.01 -32.25
N LEU A 20 34.56 -21.02 -30.95
CA LEU A 20 33.61 -20.07 -30.39
C LEU A 20 34.26 -18.69 -30.54
N ALA A 21 33.84 -17.95 -31.56
CA ALA A 21 34.04 -16.51 -31.60
C ALA A 21 33.21 -15.93 -30.45
N THR A 22 33.84 -15.67 -29.32
CA THR A 22 33.35 -14.72 -28.33
C THR A 22 33.26 -13.38 -29.02
N SER A 23 32.06 -13.02 -29.47
CA SER A 23 31.74 -11.63 -29.76
C SER A 23 31.77 -10.91 -28.42
N CYS A 24 32.89 -10.25 -28.13
CA CYS A 24 32.89 -9.19 -27.15
C CYS A 24 32.07 -8.05 -27.75
N ALA A 25 30.76 -8.03 -27.49
CA ALA A 25 30.02 -6.80 -27.54
C ALA A 25 30.62 -5.91 -26.45
N VAL A 26 31.42 -4.93 -26.88
CA VAL A 26 31.83 -3.81 -26.03
C VAL A 26 30.53 -3.10 -25.67
N GLY A 27 30.02 -3.37 -24.47
CA GLY A 27 28.92 -2.61 -23.89
C GLY A 27 29.32 -1.14 -23.86
N ASP A 28 28.41 -0.30 -24.31
CA ASP A 28 28.52 1.15 -24.23
C ASP A 28 28.76 1.56 -22.77
N PRO A 29 29.90 2.20 -22.42
CA PRO A 29 30.14 2.65 -21.06
C PRO A 29 29.35 3.95 -20.85
N GLY A 30 28.03 3.84 -20.67
CA GLY A 30 27.13 5.00 -20.59
C GLY A 30 25.69 4.77 -20.14
N GLN A 31 25.25 3.54 -19.87
CA GLN A 31 24.00 3.26 -19.18
C GLN A 31 24.31 2.45 -17.93
N ALA A 32 24.27 3.09 -16.76
CA ALA A 32 24.05 2.34 -15.54
C ALA A 32 22.69 1.64 -15.69
N ASP A 33 22.62 0.34 -15.37
CA ASP A 33 21.37 -0.41 -15.29
C ASP A 33 20.50 0.24 -14.20
N ASP A 34 19.67 1.21 -14.61
CA ASP A 34 18.68 1.91 -13.78
C ASP A 34 17.44 1.04 -13.50
N ALA A 35 17.62 -0.27 -13.65
CA ALA A 35 16.58 -1.27 -13.57
C ALA A 35 16.23 -1.55 -12.11
N LEU A 36 14.94 -1.43 -11.79
CA LEU A 36 14.38 -1.77 -10.49
C LEU A 36 14.78 -3.20 -10.09
N VAL A 37 15.49 -3.34 -8.97
CA VAL A 37 15.87 -4.67 -8.45
C VAL A 37 14.70 -5.23 -7.65
N VAL A 38 14.06 -6.26 -8.22
CA VAL A 38 12.89 -6.92 -7.65
C VAL A 38 13.24 -8.35 -7.27
N SER A 39 12.87 -8.74 -6.05
CA SER A 39 13.03 -10.11 -5.55
C SER A 39 11.73 -10.60 -4.92
N GLU A 40 11.49 -11.90 -4.96
CA GLU A 40 10.31 -12.51 -4.36
C GLU A 40 10.53 -12.76 -2.86
N ILE A 41 9.49 -12.52 -2.06
CA ILE A 41 9.44 -12.91 -0.65
C ILE A 41 9.22 -14.42 -0.57
N GLY A 42 9.95 -15.09 0.33
CA GLY A 42 9.79 -16.53 0.56
C GLY A 42 8.33 -16.95 0.84
N ALA A 43 8.02 -18.22 0.56
CA ALA A 43 6.67 -18.76 0.60
C ALA A 43 5.93 -18.42 1.91
N SER A 44 4.72 -17.86 1.77
CA SER A 44 3.86 -17.48 2.89
C SER A 44 3.02 -18.66 3.38
N PRO A 45 2.79 -18.79 4.70
CA PRO A 45 1.84 -19.76 5.25
C PRO A 45 0.38 -19.37 4.98
N LEU A 46 0.12 -18.12 4.58
CA LEU A 46 -1.22 -17.62 4.34
C LEU A 46 -1.72 -18.03 2.95
N HIS A 47 -3.00 -18.34 2.85
CA HIS A 47 -3.69 -18.47 1.57
C HIS A 47 -3.68 -17.16 0.79
N ALA A 48 -3.77 -17.28 -0.54
CA ALA A 48 -3.90 -16.16 -1.46
C ALA A 48 -5.11 -15.31 -1.11
N ARG A 49 -4.93 -13.98 -1.07
CA ARG A 49 -5.96 -13.06 -0.57
C ARG A 49 -5.82 -11.64 -1.09
N VAL A 50 -6.94 -10.92 -1.09
CA VAL A 50 -7.02 -9.46 -1.32
C VAL A 50 -7.76 -8.81 -0.15
N GLY A 51 -7.68 -7.48 -0.03
CA GLY A 51 -8.45 -6.72 0.96
C GLY A 51 -8.03 -7.00 2.42
N HIS A 52 -6.90 -7.65 2.63
CA HIS A 52 -6.21 -7.72 3.91
C HIS A 52 -5.57 -6.37 4.23
N SER A 53 -5.18 -6.18 5.50
CA SER A 53 -4.35 -5.05 5.91
C SER A 53 -2.97 -5.54 6.32
N SER A 54 -1.98 -4.66 6.21
CA SER A 54 -0.68 -4.89 6.81
C SER A 54 -0.15 -3.65 7.49
N VAL A 55 0.62 -3.85 8.55
CA VAL A 55 1.32 -2.77 9.26
C VAL A 55 2.78 -3.12 9.44
N LEU A 56 3.65 -2.13 9.31
CA LEU A 56 5.07 -2.28 9.55
C LEU A 56 5.36 -2.00 11.02
N ALA A 57 5.80 -3.03 11.73
CA ALA A 57 6.58 -2.90 12.95
C ALA A 57 8.07 -2.87 12.56
N GLU A 58 8.94 -2.34 13.43
CA GLU A 58 10.36 -2.04 13.15
C GLU A 58 11.03 -2.98 12.13
N ASP A 59 11.08 -4.27 12.45
CA ASP A 59 11.72 -5.30 11.62
C ASP A 59 10.73 -6.35 11.08
N SER A 60 9.44 -6.07 11.09
CA SER A 60 8.41 -7.06 10.78
C SER A 60 7.17 -6.48 10.12
N LEU A 61 6.67 -7.16 9.09
CA LEU A 61 5.39 -6.85 8.47
C LEU A 61 4.31 -7.77 9.06
N LEU A 62 3.32 -7.20 9.73
CA LEU A 62 2.17 -7.93 10.23
C LEU A 62 1.05 -7.86 9.19
N ILE A 63 0.46 -9.00 8.85
CA ILE A 63 -0.62 -9.11 7.85
C ILE A 63 -1.79 -9.85 8.49
N TRP A 64 -3.02 -9.37 8.27
CA TRP A 64 -4.21 -10.04 8.82
C TRP A 64 -5.46 -9.85 7.95
N GLY A 65 -6.35 -10.86 7.98
CA GLY A 65 -7.67 -10.82 7.35
C GLY A 65 -7.63 -10.88 5.82
N GLY A 66 -8.58 -10.22 5.15
CA GLY A 66 -8.76 -10.26 3.69
C GLY A 66 -9.78 -11.30 3.25
N ASP A 67 -9.88 -11.59 1.95
CA ASP A 67 -10.77 -12.61 1.40
C ASP A 67 -10.19 -13.30 0.15
N PHE A 68 -10.91 -14.29 -0.37
CA PHE A 68 -10.57 -15.01 -1.61
C PHE A 68 -10.90 -14.23 -2.91
N GLY A 69 -11.07 -12.92 -2.84
CA GLY A 69 -11.43 -12.06 -3.96
C GLY A 69 -12.89 -12.18 -4.42
N ASP A 70 -13.72 -12.90 -3.68
CA ASP A 70 -15.16 -13.05 -3.93
C ASP A 70 -16.02 -12.27 -2.93
N GLU A 71 -15.43 -11.57 -1.96
CA GLU A 71 -16.09 -10.77 -0.92
C GLU A 71 -16.97 -11.55 0.09
N HIS A 72 -17.20 -12.85 -0.13
CA HIS A 72 -18.14 -13.66 0.66
C HIS A 72 -17.43 -14.56 1.67
N ARG A 73 -16.13 -14.80 1.47
CA ARG A 73 -15.33 -15.71 2.31
C ARG A 73 -14.12 -14.98 2.92
N PRO A 74 -14.35 -14.12 3.93
CA PRO A 74 -13.25 -13.44 4.58
C PRO A 74 -12.42 -14.38 5.46
N HIS A 75 -11.15 -14.03 5.61
CA HIS A 75 -10.16 -14.67 6.44
C HIS A 75 -10.15 -14.08 7.87
N ALA A 76 -9.78 -14.90 8.86
CA ALA A 76 -9.55 -14.50 10.25
C ALA A 76 -8.13 -14.80 10.75
N ASP A 77 -7.28 -15.29 9.85
CA ASP A 77 -5.87 -15.60 10.10
C ASP A 77 -4.97 -14.46 9.64
N GLY A 78 -3.75 -14.46 10.17
CA GLY A 78 -2.70 -13.52 9.82
C GLY A 78 -1.32 -14.11 10.09
N ALA A 79 -0.27 -13.40 9.68
CA ALA A 79 1.11 -13.79 9.91
C ALA A 79 2.02 -12.56 10.06
N VAL A 80 3.09 -12.76 10.80
CA VAL A 80 4.22 -11.84 10.93
C VAL A 80 5.33 -12.31 10.00
N LEU A 81 5.73 -11.46 9.06
CA LEU A 81 6.92 -11.65 8.22
C LEU A 81 8.09 -10.90 8.84
N SER A 82 9.12 -11.63 9.26
CA SER A 82 10.41 -11.05 9.67
C SER A 82 11.18 -10.56 8.45
N LEU A 83 11.54 -9.27 8.46
CA LEU A 83 12.29 -8.65 7.37
C LEU A 83 13.81 -8.84 7.49
N THR A 84 14.28 -9.27 8.66
CA THR A 84 15.69 -9.52 9.01
C THR A 84 16.12 -10.98 8.86
N GLY A 85 15.26 -11.86 8.32
CA GLY A 85 15.62 -13.24 7.96
C GLY A 85 15.00 -14.36 8.80
N GLY A 86 14.02 -14.04 9.68
CA GLY A 86 13.29 -15.02 10.51
C GLY A 86 12.11 -15.71 9.82
N GLY A 87 11.79 -15.37 8.57
CA GLY A 87 10.68 -15.96 7.82
C GLY A 87 9.29 -15.56 8.35
N TRP A 88 8.31 -16.44 8.18
CA TRP A 88 6.90 -16.19 8.51
C TRP A 88 6.48 -16.92 9.79
N ASN A 89 5.76 -16.22 10.67
CA ASN A 89 5.15 -16.78 11.87
C ASN A 89 3.64 -16.49 11.89
N PRO A 90 2.76 -17.50 12.04
CA PRO A 90 1.32 -17.27 12.15
C PRO A 90 0.96 -16.42 13.36
N ILE A 91 -0.05 -15.56 13.23
CA ILE A 91 -0.65 -14.82 14.33
C ILE A 91 -1.76 -15.70 14.97
N PRO A 92 -1.87 -15.75 16.30
CA PRO A 92 -2.91 -16.52 16.99
C PRO A 92 -4.32 -16.06 16.62
N PRO A 93 -5.34 -16.90 16.83
CA PRO A 93 -6.73 -16.55 16.50
C PRO A 93 -7.17 -15.26 17.19
N ALA A 94 -7.70 -14.33 16.39
CA ALA A 94 -8.21 -13.05 16.89
C ALA A 94 -9.63 -13.22 17.48
N PRO A 95 -10.01 -12.46 18.52
CA PRO A 95 -11.33 -12.50 19.15
C PRO A 95 -12.38 -11.71 18.34
N VAL A 96 -12.29 -11.74 17.00
CA VAL A 96 -13.14 -11.00 16.07
C VAL A 96 -13.52 -11.88 14.89
N ALA A 97 -14.68 -11.60 14.29
CA ALA A 97 -15.11 -12.32 13.10
C ALA A 97 -14.15 -12.13 11.90
N PRO A 98 -14.02 -13.13 11.01
CA PRO A 98 -13.30 -12.99 9.75
C PRO A 98 -13.80 -11.78 8.96
N ARG A 99 -12.87 -10.98 8.40
CA ARG A 99 -13.21 -9.72 7.72
C ARG A 99 -12.25 -9.33 6.59
N THR A 100 -12.76 -8.57 5.66
CA THR A 100 -12.06 -7.98 4.51
C THR A 100 -12.30 -6.47 4.47
N ARG A 101 -11.44 -5.69 3.80
CA ARG A 101 -11.60 -4.23 3.65
C ARG A 101 -11.72 -3.48 4.99
N HIS A 102 -11.16 -4.08 6.03
CA HIS A 102 -10.95 -3.47 7.34
C HIS A 102 -9.72 -2.56 7.27
N VAL A 103 -9.46 -1.82 8.34
CA VAL A 103 -8.22 -1.06 8.49
C VAL A 103 -7.33 -1.71 9.54
N ALA A 104 -6.03 -1.51 9.42
CA ALA A 104 -5.09 -1.77 10.50
C ALA A 104 -4.09 -0.63 10.67
N VAL A 105 -3.69 -0.37 11.91
CA VAL A 105 -2.64 0.60 12.25
C VAL A 105 -1.64 0.01 13.23
N TRP A 106 -0.38 0.43 13.14
CA TRP A 106 0.65 0.12 14.16
C TRP A 106 0.71 1.27 15.16
N THR A 107 0.62 0.94 16.45
CA THR A 107 0.65 1.92 17.54
C THR A 107 2.05 2.17 18.10
N GLY A 108 3.06 1.42 17.62
CA GLY A 108 4.38 1.32 18.25
C GLY A 108 4.54 0.03 19.05
N THR A 109 3.45 -0.53 19.59
CA THR A 109 3.47 -1.75 20.42
C THR A 109 2.46 -2.80 19.98
N GLU A 110 1.34 -2.38 19.39
CA GLU A 110 0.24 -3.25 18.98
C GLU A 110 -0.24 -2.92 17.56
N MET A 111 -0.67 -3.95 16.83
CA MET A 111 -1.47 -3.79 15.62
C MET A 111 -2.95 -3.73 16.00
N ILE A 112 -3.63 -2.64 15.71
CA ILE A 112 -5.09 -2.55 15.88
C ILE A 112 -5.76 -2.86 14.54
N VAL A 113 -6.73 -3.78 14.54
CA VAL A 113 -7.60 -4.09 13.41
C VAL A 113 -9.03 -3.67 13.72
N TRP A 114 -9.68 -2.96 12.81
CA TRP A 114 -11.05 -2.48 13.04
C TRP A 114 -11.91 -2.43 11.77
N GLY A 115 -13.22 -2.64 11.94
CA GLY A 115 -14.23 -2.46 10.90
C GLY A 115 -14.15 -3.52 9.80
N GLY A 116 -14.51 -3.15 8.58
CA GLY A 116 -14.51 -4.02 7.40
C GLY A 116 -15.80 -4.80 7.19
N ALA A 117 -15.87 -5.52 6.08
CA ALA A 117 -16.99 -6.40 5.74
C ALA A 117 -16.79 -7.81 6.31
N THR A 118 -17.85 -8.34 6.90
CA THR A 118 -17.93 -9.66 7.53
C THR A 118 -19.02 -10.50 6.85
N SER A 119 -19.01 -11.82 7.10
CA SER A 119 -19.97 -12.76 6.51
C SER A 119 -21.23 -13.02 7.36
N ALA A 120 -21.36 -12.41 8.54
CA ALA A 120 -22.43 -12.72 9.50
C ALA A 120 -23.24 -11.48 9.93
N PRO A 121 -24.57 -11.58 10.09
CA PRO A 121 -25.43 -12.74 9.81
C PRO A 121 -25.76 -12.93 8.31
N ALA A 122 -25.33 -12.01 7.45
CA ALA A 122 -25.39 -12.12 5.98
C ALA A 122 -24.12 -11.53 5.36
N PRO A 123 -23.73 -11.94 4.13
CA PRO A 123 -22.60 -11.33 3.43
C PRO A 123 -22.75 -9.81 3.29
N GLY A 124 -21.66 -9.08 3.49
CA GLY A 124 -21.64 -7.62 3.35
C GLY A 124 -22.03 -6.86 4.61
N HIS A 125 -22.16 -7.51 5.77
CA HIS A 125 -22.34 -6.83 7.05
C HIS A 125 -21.05 -6.08 7.45
N PHE A 126 -21.14 -4.77 7.68
CA PHE A 126 -20.00 -3.97 8.12
C PHE A 126 -19.86 -4.04 9.64
N ALA A 127 -18.63 -4.30 10.09
CA ALA A 127 -18.31 -4.44 11.50
C ALA A 127 -18.12 -3.07 12.18
N ARG A 128 -18.50 -3.02 13.46
CA ARG A 128 -18.18 -1.92 14.39
C ARG A 128 -17.10 -2.30 15.42
N ASP A 129 -16.80 -3.58 15.53
CA ASP A 129 -15.84 -4.14 16.49
C ASP A 129 -14.43 -4.22 15.89
N GLY A 130 -13.45 -4.48 16.76
CA GLY A 130 -12.05 -4.64 16.41
C GLY A 130 -11.26 -5.33 17.52
N ALA A 131 -9.97 -5.53 17.29
CA ALA A 131 -9.05 -6.09 18.27
C ALA A 131 -7.63 -5.54 18.08
N ALA A 132 -6.86 -5.50 19.16
CA ALA A 132 -5.45 -5.14 19.19
C ALA A 132 -4.59 -6.39 19.42
N TYR A 133 -3.55 -6.59 18.61
CA TYR A 133 -2.59 -7.68 18.71
C TYR A 133 -1.26 -7.15 19.23
N HIS A 134 -0.75 -7.76 20.30
CA HIS A 134 0.56 -7.46 20.87
C HIS A 134 1.57 -8.56 20.48
N PRO A 135 2.45 -8.33 19.47
CA PRO A 135 3.37 -9.36 18.99
C PRO A 135 4.40 -9.83 20.03
N GLY A 136 4.74 -8.99 21.02
CA GLY A 136 5.66 -9.36 22.10
C GLY A 136 5.04 -10.30 23.15
N GLU A 137 3.72 -10.35 23.22
CA GLU A 137 2.97 -11.23 24.13
C GLU A 137 2.29 -12.37 23.38
N ASP A 138 2.24 -12.29 22.05
CA ASP A 138 1.51 -13.20 21.18
C ASP A 138 0.03 -13.34 21.58
N THR A 139 -0.60 -12.21 21.91
CA THR A 139 -1.98 -12.17 22.38
C THR A 139 -2.79 -11.05 21.75
N TRP A 140 -4.10 -11.30 21.64
CA TRP A 140 -5.08 -10.31 21.24
C TRP A 140 -5.92 -9.84 22.42
N ARG A 141 -6.39 -8.60 22.35
CA ARG A 141 -7.47 -8.07 23.18
C ARG A 141 -8.54 -7.41 22.31
N PRO A 142 -9.84 -7.56 22.60
CA PRO A 142 -10.87 -6.78 21.93
C PRO A 142 -10.72 -5.28 22.27
N ILE A 143 -11.17 -4.41 21.38
CA ILE A 143 -11.37 -2.98 21.67
C ILE A 143 -12.86 -2.66 21.73
N ALA A 144 -13.20 -1.54 22.34
CA ALA A 144 -14.56 -1.03 22.40
C ALA A 144 -15.18 -0.95 20.99
N PRO A 145 -16.47 -1.31 20.84
CA PRO A 145 -17.13 -1.17 19.56
C PRO A 145 -17.30 0.31 19.23
N ALA A 146 -17.00 0.67 17.98
CA ALA A 146 -17.19 2.02 17.48
C ALA A 146 -18.68 2.41 17.41
N PRO A 147 -18.99 3.71 17.42
CA PRO A 147 -20.35 4.22 17.26
C PRO A 147 -21.00 3.83 15.92
N GLN A 148 -20.19 3.64 14.88
CA GLN A 148 -20.65 3.35 13.52
C GLN A 148 -19.76 2.31 12.84
N GLU A 149 -20.38 1.45 12.04
CA GLU A 149 -19.71 0.50 11.15
C GLU A 149 -19.07 1.19 9.94
N ARG A 150 -17.99 0.60 9.40
CA ARG A 150 -17.35 1.12 8.19
C ARG A 150 -16.56 0.05 7.45
N SER A 151 -16.57 0.11 6.13
CA SER A 151 -15.72 -0.71 5.26
C SER A 151 -14.97 0.17 4.26
N SER A 152 -13.82 -0.29 3.78
CA SER A 152 -12.94 0.45 2.87
C SER A 152 -12.54 1.84 3.39
N ALA A 153 -12.37 1.96 4.71
CA ALA A 153 -11.94 3.21 5.34
C ALA A 153 -10.44 3.47 5.12
N LEU A 154 -9.98 4.63 5.57
CA LEU A 154 -8.58 4.97 5.73
C LEU A 154 -8.32 5.08 7.23
N ALA A 155 -7.12 4.71 7.68
CA ALA A 155 -6.73 4.89 9.08
C ALA A 155 -5.28 5.32 9.21
N VAL A 156 -5.02 6.15 10.21
CA VAL A 156 -3.67 6.53 10.65
C VAL A 156 -3.59 6.43 12.17
N ALA A 157 -2.46 5.95 12.68
CA ALA A 157 -2.13 6.10 14.09
C ALA A 157 -1.29 7.36 14.30
N THR A 158 -1.62 8.16 15.30
CA THR A 158 -0.84 9.34 15.65
C THR A 158 -1.02 9.73 17.12
N GLY A 159 0.09 10.00 17.82
CA GLY A 159 0.07 10.29 19.26
C GLY A 159 -0.57 9.14 20.04
N GLY A 160 -1.73 9.39 20.65
CA GLY A 160 -2.55 8.38 21.35
C GLY A 160 -3.80 7.93 20.59
N TRP A 161 -3.90 8.24 19.30
CA TRP A 161 -5.13 8.09 18.52
C TRP A 161 -4.97 7.15 17.33
N MET A 162 -6.03 6.41 17.04
CA MET A 162 -6.30 5.90 15.68
C MET A 162 -7.42 6.76 15.09
N VAL A 163 -7.13 7.47 14.00
CA VAL A 163 -8.10 8.31 13.28
C VAL A 163 -8.52 7.60 12.00
N ILE A 164 -9.82 7.54 11.75
CA ILE A 164 -10.43 6.84 10.63
C ILE A 164 -11.29 7.80 9.81
N GLY A 165 -11.02 7.89 8.52
CA GLY A 165 -11.76 8.73 7.57
C GLY A 165 -12.28 7.95 6.36
N GLY A 166 -13.24 8.55 5.67
CA GLY A 166 -13.80 8.02 4.43
C GLY A 166 -14.48 6.66 4.59
N GLY A 167 -14.38 5.82 3.56
CA GLY A 167 -15.06 4.51 3.53
C GLY A 167 -16.56 4.62 3.31
N ARG A 168 -17.24 3.48 3.47
CA ARG A 168 -18.68 3.37 3.21
C ARG A 168 -19.39 2.73 4.39
N ARG A 169 -20.60 3.23 4.60
CA ARG A 169 -21.64 2.57 5.42
C ARG A 169 -22.57 1.79 4.50
N SER A 170 -23.46 1.00 5.09
CA SER A 170 -24.32 0.03 4.39
C SER A 170 -25.16 0.60 3.22
N ASP A 171 -25.28 1.93 3.09
CA ASP A 171 -26.02 2.60 2.03
C ASP A 171 -25.47 3.97 1.53
N ARG A 172 -24.41 4.55 2.15
CA ARG A 172 -23.86 5.86 1.74
C ARG A 172 -22.38 6.06 2.09
N PRO A 173 -21.63 6.89 1.33
CA PRO A 173 -20.38 7.49 1.79
C PRO A 173 -20.60 8.23 3.13
N THR A 174 -19.55 8.36 3.92
CA THR A 174 -19.60 9.09 5.20
C THR A 174 -18.77 10.35 5.13
N ASP A 175 -19.30 11.37 5.76
CA ASP A 175 -18.79 12.71 6.03
C ASP A 175 -18.36 12.84 7.51
N ALA A 176 -18.08 11.73 8.19
CA ALA A 176 -17.64 11.72 9.58
C ALA A 176 -16.28 11.06 9.74
N LEU A 177 -15.48 11.57 10.68
CA LEU A 177 -14.30 10.90 11.22
C LEU A 177 -14.70 10.05 12.42
N LEU A 178 -13.97 8.95 12.61
CA LEU A 178 -13.98 8.21 13.86
C LEU A 178 -12.58 8.28 14.47
N SER A 179 -12.49 8.70 15.72
CA SER A 179 -11.22 8.83 16.43
C SER A 179 -11.26 7.95 17.68
N TYR A 180 -10.37 6.97 17.74
CA TYR A 180 -10.25 6.03 18.84
C TYR A 180 -9.06 6.41 19.72
N ALA A 181 -9.35 6.78 20.98
CA ALA A 181 -8.36 7.01 22.01
C ALA A 181 -7.81 5.65 22.46
N ILE A 182 -6.56 5.35 22.10
CA ILE A 182 -5.98 4.01 22.24
C ILE A 182 -5.84 3.61 23.72
N ALA A 183 -5.41 4.56 24.56
CA ALA A 183 -5.20 4.32 25.98
C ALA A 183 -6.51 4.18 26.77
N ASP A 184 -7.55 4.91 26.36
CA ASP A 184 -8.82 4.99 27.09
C ASP A 184 -9.86 3.98 26.59
N ASP A 185 -9.58 3.27 25.49
CA ASP A 185 -10.51 2.37 24.82
C ASP A 185 -11.86 3.06 24.50
N HIS A 186 -11.77 4.27 23.94
CA HIS A 186 -12.92 5.15 23.74
C HIS A 186 -12.97 5.77 22.34
N TRP A 187 -14.17 5.95 21.81
CA TRP A 187 -14.41 6.47 20.47
C TRP A 187 -15.07 7.84 20.48
N HIS A 188 -14.65 8.69 19.55
CA HIS A 188 -15.25 9.97 19.23
C HIS A 188 -15.71 9.97 17.77
N THR A 189 -16.68 10.81 17.45
CA THR A 189 -17.18 11.00 16.09
C THR A 189 -17.27 12.48 15.79
N THR A 190 -16.65 12.88 14.68
CA THR A 190 -16.52 14.28 14.28
C THR A 190 -17.07 14.42 12.87
N GLU A 191 -18.02 15.32 12.66
CA GLU A 191 -18.47 15.63 11.30
C GLU A 191 -17.42 16.47 10.57
N VAL A 192 -17.22 16.17 9.29
CA VAL A 192 -16.34 16.90 8.37
C VAL A 192 -17.13 17.29 7.13
N ASP A 193 -16.80 18.43 6.54
CA ASP A 193 -17.47 18.96 5.35
C ASP A 193 -16.87 18.44 4.03
N ILE A 194 -16.07 17.36 4.09
CA ILE A 194 -15.43 16.74 2.93
C ILE A 194 -15.57 15.23 2.96
N GLN A 195 -15.65 14.61 1.78
CA GLN A 195 -15.46 13.18 1.63
C GLN A 195 -13.96 12.86 1.67
N VAL A 196 -13.47 12.34 2.80
CA VAL A 196 -12.06 12.02 2.97
C VAL A 196 -11.64 10.85 2.07
N GLN A 197 -10.60 11.06 1.26
CA GLN A 197 -10.09 10.10 0.28
C GLN A 197 -8.59 9.84 0.44
N ALA A 198 -7.85 10.72 1.12
CA ALA A 198 -6.47 10.51 1.55
C ALA A 198 -6.26 11.14 2.93
N MET A 199 -5.38 10.54 3.75
CA MET A 199 -5.03 11.03 5.08
C MET A 199 -3.56 10.76 5.39
N ALA A 200 -2.92 11.67 6.12
CA ALA A 200 -1.58 11.44 6.68
C ALA A 200 -1.47 12.06 8.08
N ALA A 201 -0.81 11.36 8.99
CA ALA A 201 -0.43 11.92 10.27
C ALA A 201 0.71 12.94 10.07
N THR A 202 0.51 14.19 10.49
CA THR A 202 1.49 15.28 10.33
C THR A 202 2.21 15.64 11.62
N GLY A 203 1.83 14.99 12.73
CA GLY A 203 2.39 15.15 14.06
C GLY A 203 1.46 14.48 15.08
N PRO A 204 1.85 14.40 16.37
CA PRO A 204 1.04 13.77 17.42
C PRO A 204 -0.37 14.37 17.47
N GLY A 205 -1.41 13.54 17.34
CA GLY A 205 -2.82 13.96 17.35
C GLY A 205 -3.28 14.74 16.11
N ARG A 206 -2.37 15.06 15.18
CA ARG A 206 -2.62 15.91 14.01
C ARG A 206 -2.66 15.09 12.73
N VAL A 207 -3.72 15.29 11.94
CA VAL A 207 -3.95 14.58 10.68
C VAL A 207 -4.30 15.59 9.59
N LEU A 208 -3.62 15.50 8.44
CA LEU A 208 -4.06 16.19 7.23
C LEU A 208 -5.00 15.28 6.46
N LEU A 209 -6.14 15.83 6.07
CA LEU A 209 -7.20 15.16 5.31
C LEU A 209 -7.28 15.82 3.95
N ALA A 210 -7.35 15.00 2.90
CA ALA A 210 -7.59 15.46 1.55
C ALA A 210 -8.72 14.63 0.93
N GLY A 211 -9.53 15.29 0.11
CA GLY A 211 -10.64 14.65 -0.57
C GLY A 211 -11.46 15.67 -1.33
N THR A 212 -12.76 15.44 -1.43
CA THR A 212 -13.66 16.30 -2.19
C THR A 212 -14.75 16.90 -1.33
N ASP A 213 -15.05 18.17 -1.54
CA ASP A 213 -16.23 18.83 -0.96
C ASP A 213 -17.55 18.38 -1.65
N PRO A 214 -18.73 18.89 -1.22
CA PRO A 214 -20.00 18.55 -1.86
C PRO A 214 -20.09 18.94 -3.35
N ASP A 215 -19.33 19.94 -3.79
CA ASP A 215 -19.24 20.38 -5.18
C ASP A 215 -18.23 19.55 -6.00
N ARG A 216 -17.63 18.53 -5.38
CA ARG A 216 -16.61 17.63 -5.94
C ARG A 216 -15.29 18.33 -6.28
N THR A 217 -15.00 19.43 -5.61
CA THR A 217 -13.73 20.14 -5.74
C THR A 217 -12.73 19.62 -4.70
N LEU A 218 -11.43 19.67 -5.02
CA LEU A 218 -10.38 19.29 -4.07
C LEU A 218 -10.49 20.17 -2.82
N ALA A 219 -10.51 19.52 -1.66
CA ALA A 219 -10.57 20.20 -0.38
C ALA A 219 -9.62 19.54 0.62
N ILE A 220 -8.91 20.37 1.38
CA ILE A 220 -7.93 19.96 2.36
C ILE A 220 -8.35 20.48 3.75
N ARG A 221 -8.26 19.62 4.76
CA ARG A 221 -8.55 19.95 6.16
C ARG A 221 -7.42 19.49 7.05
N HIS A 222 -7.14 20.26 8.08
CA HIS A 222 -6.40 19.79 9.24
C HIS A 222 -7.40 19.28 10.28
N TYR A 223 -7.13 18.12 10.86
CA TYR A 223 -7.87 17.57 11.98
C TYR A 223 -6.95 17.39 13.18
N ASP A 224 -7.41 17.85 14.33
CA ASP A 224 -6.76 17.69 15.63
C ASP A 224 -7.65 16.77 16.48
N ALA A 225 -7.14 15.57 16.76
CA ALA A 225 -7.84 14.53 17.50
C ALA A 225 -7.90 14.82 19.01
N ASP A 226 -6.95 15.58 19.56
CA ASP A 226 -6.93 15.93 20.99
C ASP A 226 -8.00 16.98 21.31
N ASN A 227 -8.21 17.92 20.37
CA ASN A 227 -9.19 19.00 20.51
C ASN A 227 -10.52 18.73 19.80
N ASP A 228 -10.62 17.60 19.10
CA ASP A 228 -11.74 17.24 18.22
C ASP A 228 -12.18 18.37 17.28
N SER A 229 -11.22 18.94 16.55
CA SER A 229 -11.44 20.16 15.76
C SER A 229 -10.89 20.06 14.34
N THR A 230 -11.55 20.74 13.42
CA THR A 230 -11.19 20.77 12.00
C THR A 230 -10.97 22.21 11.54
N SER A 231 -9.99 22.41 10.66
CA SER A 231 -9.74 23.71 10.03
C SER A 231 -9.43 23.57 8.54
N VAL A 232 -9.85 24.56 7.75
CA VAL A 232 -9.54 24.63 6.32
C VAL A 232 -8.05 24.85 6.11
N VAL A 233 -7.48 24.11 5.17
CA VAL A 233 -6.10 24.29 4.71
C VAL A 233 -6.14 24.91 3.31
N PRO A 234 -5.64 26.15 3.12
CA PRO A 234 -5.62 26.79 1.81
C PRO A 234 -4.63 26.06 0.89
N HIS A 235 -4.96 26.01 -0.40
CA HIS A 235 -4.07 25.50 -1.43
C HIS A 235 -4.13 26.29 -2.74
N ASP A 236 -3.08 26.21 -3.54
CA ASP A 236 -2.96 26.82 -4.87
C ASP A 236 -3.08 25.81 -6.03
N ILE A 237 -3.37 24.55 -5.73
CA ILE A 237 -3.49 23.49 -6.73
C ILE A 237 -4.62 23.83 -7.70
N ASP A 238 -4.25 24.06 -8.96
CA ASP A 238 -5.14 24.49 -10.04
C ASP A 238 -5.39 23.32 -11.00
N LEU A 239 -6.51 22.61 -10.78
CA LEU A 239 -6.94 21.50 -11.63
C LEU A 239 -7.78 22.04 -12.78
N THR A 240 -7.45 21.63 -14.00
CA THR A 240 -8.17 22.06 -15.21
C THR A 240 -9.39 21.18 -15.52
N GLU A 241 -9.38 19.95 -15.01
CA GLU A 241 -10.44 18.97 -15.10
C GLU A 241 -10.76 18.42 -13.69
N PRO A 242 -11.88 17.69 -13.50
CA PRO A 242 -12.23 17.13 -12.20
C PRO A 242 -11.13 16.26 -11.58
N LEU A 243 -10.99 16.31 -10.26
CA LEU A 243 -10.02 15.51 -9.51
C LEU A 243 -10.21 14.02 -9.82
N ARG A 244 -9.15 13.39 -10.34
CA ARG A 244 -9.14 11.99 -10.74
C ARG A 244 -8.39 11.10 -9.78
N SER A 245 -7.23 11.54 -9.31
CA SER A 245 -6.40 10.74 -8.42
C SER A 245 -5.77 11.59 -7.32
N LEU A 246 -5.56 10.97 -6.16
CA LEU A 246 -5.05 11.64 -4.96
C LEU A 246 -3.99 10.78 -4.26
N GLY A 247 -3.02 11.43 -3.65
CA GLY A 247 -2.01 10.84 -2.78
C GLY A 247 -1.64 11.80 -1.69
N LEU A 248 -1.40 11.30 -0.49
CA LEU A 248 -0.95 12.11 0.63
C LEU A 248 0.02 11.30 1.48
N ALA A 249 1.17 11.90 1.79
CA ALA A 249 2.17 11.30 2.66
C ALA A 249 2.84 12.36 3.52
N SER A 250 3.25 11.97 4.72
CA SER A 250 4.05 12.79 5.62
C SER A 250 5.16 11.92 6.24
N ASP A 251 6.29 12.54 6.54
CA ASP A 251 7.40 11.92 7.28
C ASP A 251 7.21 12.02 8.80
N GLY A 252 6.17 12.72 9.26
CA GLY A 252 5.91 13.01 10.68
C GLY A 252 6.94 13.96 11.33
N GLN A 253 7.91 14.46 10.57
CA GLN A 253 9.00 15.34 11.01
C GLN A 253 8.92 16.73 10.38
N GLY A 254 7.93 16.98 9.52
CA GLY A 254 7.61 18.30 8.98
C GLY A 254 7.40 18.33 7.47
N SER A 255 7.83 17.30 6.73
CA SER A 255 7.54 17.21 5.30
C SER A 255 6.19 16.55 5.10
N THR A 256 5.31 17.20 4.36
CA THR A 256 4.03 16.63 3.94
C THR A 256 3.80 16.97 2.48
N TYR A 257 3.60 15.95 1.66
CA TYR A 257 3.38 16.09 0.22
C TYR A 257 2.03 15.51 -0.18
N LEU A 258 1.36 16.23 -1.06
CA LEU A 258 0.11 15.84 -1.69
C LEU A 258 0.33 15.73 -3.20
N LEU A 259 -0.18 14.66 -3.80
CA LEU A 259 -0.31 14.51 -5.23
C LEU A 259 -1.79 14.61 -5.61
N ALA A 260 -2.14 15.58 -6.45
CA ALA A 260 -3.47 15.71 -7.01
C ALA A 260 -3.38 15.68 -8.53
N SER A 261 -4.13 14.76 -9.15
CA SER A 261 -4.15 14.61 -10.60
C SER A 261 -5.54 14.84 -11.15
N ASP A 262 -5.60 15.57 -12.26
CA ASP A 262 -6.71 15.51 -13.21
C ASP A 262 -6.39 14.49 -14.32
N ASP A 263 -7.11 14.52 -15.44
CA ASP A 263 -6.87 13.61 -16.56
C ASP A 263 -5.52 13.79 -17.26
N THR A 264 -4.89 14.96 -17.12
CA THR A 264 -3.74 15.39 -17.93
C THR A 264 -2.51 15.75 -17.11
N ARG A 265 -2.69 16.24 -15.87
CA ARG A 265 -1.61 16.76 -15.04
C ARG A 265 -1.68 16.18 -13.65
N THR A 266 -0.50 15.88 -13.10
CA THR A 266 -0.31 15.62 -11.66
C THR A 266 0.45 16.77 -11.04
N HIS A 267 -0.17 17.43 -10.06
CA HIS A 267 0.43 18.47 -9.25
C HIS A 267 1.07 17.85 -8.02
N VAL A 268 2.33 18.23 -7.78
CA VAL A 268 3.04 17.92 -6.54
C VAL A 268 2.95 19.16 -5.66
N ALA A 269 2.32 19.02 -4.50
CA ALA A 269 2.17 20.12 -3.55
C ALA A 269 2.81 19.77 -2.21
N HIS A 270 3.43 20.76 -1.58
CA HIS A 270 4.06 20.66 -0.27
C HIS A 270 3.32 21.52 0.75
N MET A 271 3.10 21.01 1.95
CA MET A 271 2.58 21.81 3.05
C MET A 271 3.72 22.63 3.66
N SER A 272 3.63 23.96 3.60
CA SER A 272 4.64 24.84 4.19
C SER A 272 4.46 24.98 5.71
N GLU A 273 5.45 25.58 6.38
CA GLU A 273 5.41 25.81 7.83
C GLU A 273 4.21 26.66 8.28
N ASP A 274 3.69 27.53 7.41
CA ASP A 274 2.50 28.34 7.68
C ASP A 274 1.18 27.55 7.61
N GLY A 275 1.25 26.28 7.21
CA GLY A 275 0.11 25.37 7.09
C GLY A 275 -0.62 25.44 5.75
N ALA A 276 -0.18 26.26 4.78
CA ALA A 276 -0.72 26.26 3.42
C ALA A 276 -0.09 25.17 2.55
N VAL A 277 -0.86 24.63 1.60
CA VAL A 277 -0.39 23.65 0.62
C VAL A 277 -0.09 24.34 -0.70
N GLN A 278 1.18 24.30 -1.13
CA GLN A 278 1.66 25.02 -2.31
C GLN A 278 2.21 24.05 -3.35
N THR A 279 1.89 24.30 -4.61
CA THR A 279 2.34 23.50 -5.75
C THR A 279 3.82 23.78 -6.00
N VAL A 280 4.64 22.74 -5.91
CA VAL A 280 6.10 22.82 -6.11
C VAL A 280 6.54 22.25 -7.46
N ALA A 281 5.75 21.34 -8.05
CA ALA A 281 5.99 20.82 -9.38
C ALA A 281 4.69 20.38 -10.06
N THR A 282 4.73 20.19 -11.38
CA THR A 282 3.60 19.64 -12.13
C THR A 282 4.09 18.83 -13.32
N HIS A 283 3.63 17.59 -13.41
CA HIS A 283 4.02 16.61 -14.42
C HIS A 283 2.81 16.16 -15.24
N ASP A 284 3.07 15.45 -16.35
CA ASP A 284 2.00 14.73 -17.04
C ASP A 284 1.42 13.64 -16.09
N SER A 285 0.10 13.44 -16.14
CA SER A 285 -0.59 12.48 -15.28
C SER A 285 -0.13 11.03 -15.50
N VAL A 286 0.46 10.73 -16.66
CA VAL A 286 0.95 9.38 -16.96
C VAL A 286 2.32 9.09 -16.36
N ASP A 287 3.14 10.11 -16.10
CA ASP A 287 4.52 10.00 -15.62
C ASP A 287 4.60 9.91 -14.09
N LEU A 288 3.80 10.73 -13.39
CA LEU A 288 3.66 10.69 -11.93
C LEU A 288 2.21 10.37 -11.55
N ARG A 289 1.98 9.15 -11.08
CA ARG A 289 0.61 8.67 -10.80
C ARG A 289 0.35 8.63 -9.31
N PRO A 290 -0.63 9.39 -8.77
CA PRO A 290 -1.04 9.24 -7.38
C PRO A 290 -1.54 7.81 -7.08
N PRO A 291 -1.44 7.36 -5.83
CA PRO A 291 -1.75 5.97 -5.44
C PRO A 291 -3.25 5.62 -5.48
N ILE A 292 -4.13 6.62 -5.36
CA ILE A 292 -5.57 6.41 -5.25
C ILE A 292 -6.25 6.99 -6.49
N ASP A 293 -6.87 6.13 -7.30
CA ASP A 293 -7.73 6.51 -8.41
C ASP A 293 -9.19 6.59 -7.92
N LEU A 294 -9.79 7.77 -7.99
CA LEU A 294 -11.14 8.05 -7.50
C LEU A 294 -12.23 7.56 -8.47
N THR A 295 -11.88 7.28 -9.71
CA THR A 295 -12.80 6.75 -10.74
C THR A 295 -12.93 5.24 -10.66
N GLN A 296 -11.90 4.56 -10.12
CA GLN A 296 -11.90 3.11 -9.94
C GLN A 296 -12.44 2.76 -8.55
N ALA A 297 -13.65 2.19 -8.51
CA ALA A 297 -14.36 1.84 -7.28
C ALA A 297 -13.56 0.84 -6.40
N GLY A 298 -12.75 1.35 -5.48
CA GLY A 298 -12.28 0.68 -4.27
C GLY A 298 -11.31 -0.50 -4.42
N LEU A 299 -10.91 -0.88 -5.64
CA LEU A 299 -10.05 -2.05 -5.89
C LEU A 299 -8.55 -1.71 -6.02
N ASN A 300 -8.20 -0.43 -6.19
CA ASN A 300 -6.82 0.04 -6.30
C ASN A 300 -6.58 1.19 -5.30
N ARG A 301 -6.29 0.83 -4.04
CA ARG A 301 -5.70 1.79 -3.10
C ARG A 301 -4.24 1.44 -2.97
N GLY A 302 -3.43 2.18 -3.72
CA GLY A 302 -2.00 2.21 -3.52
C GLY A 302 -1.62 2.89 -2.21
N ALA A 303 -0.33 3.16 -2.06
CA ALA A 303 0.19 3.94 -0.96
C ALA A 303 1.29 4.89 -1.45
N MET A 304 1.47 5.97 -0.70
CA MET A 304 2.49 6.98 -0.95
C MET A 304 3.31 7.15 0.31
N TRP A 305 4.61 7.40 0.12
CA TRP A 305 5.56 7.62 1.20
C TRP A 305 6.52 8.74 0.84
N ILE A 306 7.21 9.22 1.87
CA ILE A 306 8.41 10.06 1.75
C ILE A 306 9.59 9.21 2.21
N SER A 307 10.60 9.06 1.37
CA SER A 307 11.81 8.30 1.70
C SER A 307 12.69 9.08 2.69
N ALA A 308 13.69 8.42 3.26
CA ALA A 308 14.69 9.10 4.11
C ALA A 308 15.48 10.18 3.35
N ALA A 309 15.58 10.06 2.01
CA ALA A 309 16.17 11.05 1.12
C ALA A 309 15.15 12.12 0.66
N ARG A 310 13.97 12.18 1.29
CA ARG A 310 12.85 13.11 0.97
C ARG A 310 12.24 12.94 -0.42
N GLN A 311 12.52 11.82 -1.09
CA GLN A 311 11.86 11.48 -2.35
C GLN A 311 10.43 11.03 -2.08
N ILE A 312 9.51 11.50 -2.92
CA ILE A 312 8.14 11.03 -2.98
C ILE A 312 8.14 9.68 -3.69
N ILE A 313 7.52 8.69 -3.06
CA ILE A 313 7.31 7.36 -3.65
C ILE A 313 5.81 7.16 -3.74
N SER A 314 5.29 6.93 -4.94
CA SER A 314 3.90 6.60 -5.19
C SER A 314 3.81 5.21 -5.80
N LEU A 315 3.19 4.30 -5.07
CA LEU A 315 2.84 2.98 -5.58
C LEU A 315 1.34 2.96 -5.80
N ASN A 316 0.90 2.76 -7.04
CA ASN A 316 -0.44 2.28 -7.31
C ASN A 316 -0.38 0.78 -7.64
N GLY A 317 -1.53 0.11 -7.77
CA GLY A 317 -1.57 -1.34 -7.96
C GLY A 317 -0.81 -1.89 -9.17
N ARG A 318 -0.22 -1.07 -10.06
CA ARG A 318 0.54 -1.50 -11.25
C ARG A 318 1.84 -0.72 -11.48
N ASP A 319 1.87 0.53 -11.06
CA ASP A 319 2.93 1.49 -11.33
C ASP A 319 3.61 1.93 -10.04
N LEU A 320 4.92 2.11 -10.11
CA LEU A 320 5.75 2.76 -9.10
C LEU A 320 6.36 4.01 -9.72
N SER A 321 6.06 5.17 -9.16
CA SER A 321 6.70 6.45 -9.53
C SER A 321 7.52 6.96 -8.35
N THR A 322 8.73 7.45 -8.61
CA THR A 322 9.52 8.21 -7.62
C THR A 322 9.78 9.61 -8.13
N PHE A 323 9.68 10.61 -7.26
CA PHE A 323 9.95 12.00 -7.58
C PHE A 323 10.79 12.64 -6.49
N ASP A 324 11.89 13.27 -6.86
CA ASP A 324 12.75 14.06 -5.98
C ASP A 324 12.38 15.55 -6.11
N PRO A 325 11.77 16.16 -5.07
CA PRO A 325 11.37 17.56 -5.12
C PRO A 325 12.55 18.54 -5.23
N ASP A 326 13.74 18.15 -4.79
CA ASP A 326 14.92 19.03 -4.75
C ASP A 326 15.65 19.03 -6.10
N SER A 327 15.79 17.87 -6.73
CA SER A 327 16.44 17.75 -8.05
C SER A 327 15.47 17.87 -9.23
N GLY A 328 14.17 17.61 -9.01
CA GLY A 328 13.15 17.49 -10.05
C GLY A 328 13.21 16.17 -10.81
N GLU A 329 14.03 15.21 -10.37
CA GLU A 329 14.17 13.90 -10.99
C GLU A 329 12.90 13.06 -10.78
N LEU A 330 12.41 12.47 -11.88
CA LEU A 330 11.20 11.66 -11.90
C LEU A 330 11.53 10.32 -12.57
N THR A 331 11.20 9.22 -11.89
CA THR A 331 11.25 7.88 -12.48
C THR A 331 9.88 7.22 -12.42
N HIS A 332 9.59 6.39 -13.42
CA HIS A 332 8.35 5.62 -13.51
C HIS A 332 8.67 4.19 -13.95
N TYR A 333 8.18 3.22 -13.18
CA TYR A 333 8.31 1.81 -13.45
C TYR A 333 6.94 1.16 -13.51
N ARG A 334 6.76 0.27 -14.50
CA ARG A 334 5.63 -0.68 -14.51
C ARG A 334 6.08 -1.97 -13.86
N LEU A 335 5.45 -2.35 -12.75
CA LEU A 335 5.87 -3.53 -12.01
C LEU A 335 5.77 -4.82 -12.83
N THR A 336 4.82 -4.88 -13.78
CA THR A 336 4.66 -6.04 -14.68
C THR A 336 5.85 -6.27 -15.62
N ASP A 337 6.67 -5.25 -15.84
CA ASP A 337 7.84 -5.34 -16.71
C ASP A 337 9.05 -5.94 -15.96
N HIS A 338 8.98 -5.97 -14.62
CA HIS A 338 10.03 -6.49 -13.73
C HIS A 338 9.63 -7.76 -12.98
N ALA A 339 8.33 -8.06 -12.89
CA ALA A 339 7.81 -9.27 -12.24
C ALA A 339 6.48 -9.72 -12.87
N ASP A 340 6.23 -11.03 -12.89
CA ASP A 340 4.95 -11.60 -13.32
C ASP A 340 3.78 -11.37 -12.32
N TYR A 341 4.00 -10.46 -11.37
CA TYR A 341 3.11 -10.12 -10.27
C TYR A 341 3.26 -8.63 -9.99
N CYS A 342 2.13 -7.90 -9.91
CA CYS A 342 2.14 -6.46 -9.62
C CYS A 342 1.47 -6.09 -8.30
N GLY A 343 0.88 -7.06 -7.59
CA GLY A 343 0.28 -6.83 -6.28
C GLY A 343 -0.93 -5.90 -6.33
N ALA A 344 -1.70 -5.91 -7.41
CA ALA A 344 -2.93 -5.11 -7.47
C ALA A 344 -3.87 -5.51 -6.31
N GLY A 345 -4.25 -4.54 -5.47
CA GLY A 345 -5.04 -4.79 -4.26
C GLY A 345 -4.28 -5.50 -3.12
N ALA A 346 -2.95 -5.58 -3.22
CA ALA A 346 -2.07 -5.96 -2.11
C ALA A 346 -1.88 -4.79 -1.16
N THR A 347 -1.36 -5.10 0.03
CA THR A 347 -0.83 -4.09 0.95
C THR A 347 0.66 -3.91 0.69
N ALA A 348 1.17 -2.74 1.04
CA ALA A 348 2.57 -2.40 0.85
C ALA A 348 3.13 -1.62 2.05
N ALA A 349 4.42 -1.76 2.31
CA ALA A 349 5.13 -1.05 3.35
C ALA A 349 6.50 -0.57 2.85
N LEU A 350 6.90 0.61 3.28
CA LEU A 350 8.22 1.18 3.02
C LEU A 350 9.16 0.91 4.21
N THR A 351 10.30 0.30 3.93
CA THR A 351 11.46 0.24 4.84
C THR A 351 12.51 1.24 4.39
N ALA A 352 13.63 1.38 5.12
CA ALA A 352 14.70 2.29 4.75
C ALA A 352 15.24 2.12 3.31
N HIS A 353 15.20 0.88 2.77
CA HIS A 353 15.81 0.57 1.47
C HIS A 353 14.88 -0.17 0.51
N HIS A 354 13.77 -0.71 1.00
CA HIS A 354 12.89 -1.55 0.21
C HIS A 354 11.43 -1.19 0.40
N LEU A 355 10.68 -1.34 -0.69
CA LEU A 355 9.24 -1.47 -0.66
C LEU A 355 8.86 -2.95 -0.64
N ILE A 356 8.02 -3.34 0.31
CA ILE A 356 7.58 -4.71 0.54
C ILE A 356 6.09 -4.79 0.20
N THR A 357 5.69 -5.69 -0.70
CA THR A 357 4.28 -5.96 -1.02
C THR A 357 3.96 -7.44 -0.84
N TRP A 358 2.73 -7.76 -0.45
CA TRP A 358 2.31 -9.16 -0.33
C TRP A 358 0.80 -9.35 -0.52
N GLY A 359 0.42 -10.45 -1.18
CA GLY A 359 -0.97 -10.80 -1.46
C GLY A 359 -1.48 -10.13 -2.73
N GLY A 360 -2.75 -9.76 -2.80
CA GLY A 360 -3.28 -9.04 -3.96
C GLY A 360 -3.53 -9.95 -5.17
N ARG A 361 -3.34 -9.41 -6.36
CA ARG A 361 -3.56 -10.09 -7.65
C ARG A 361 -2.33 -10.05 -8.55
N ASN A 362 -2.19 -11.09 -9.36
CA ASN A 362 -1.30 -11.08 -10.52
C ASN A 362 -1.90 -10.21 -11.63
N CYS A 363 -1.03 -9.64 -12.48
CA CYS A 363 -1.42 -8.63 -13.47
C CYS A 363 -0.94 -8.95 -14.89
N GLN A 364 -0.49 -10.20 -15.09
CA GLN A 364 -0.10 -10.75 -16.38
C GLN A 364 -1.32 -11.40 -17.06
N GLY A 365 -1.52 -11.07 -18.34
CA GLY A 365 -2.62 -11.62 -19.14
C GLY A 365 -4.01 -11.07 -18.77
N ALA A 366 -5.06 -11.79 -19.19
CA ALA A 366 -6.45 -11.38 -18.97
C ALA A 366 -7.02 -11.81 -17.61
N ASP A 367 -6.36 -12.74 -16.90
CA ASP A 367 -6.89 -13.36 -15.68
C ASP A 367 -6.23 -12.79 -14.42
N LEU A 368 -6.94 -11.89 -13.74
CA LEU A 368 -6.54 -11.31 -12.45
C LEU A 368 -6.70 -12.33 -11.30
N THR A 369 -5.78 -13.29 -11.20
CA THR A 369 -5.77 -14.32 -10.14
C THR A 369 -5.26 -13.76 -8.81
N ILE A 370 -5.93 -14.11 -7.70
CA ILE A 370 -5.40 -13.81 -6.35
C ILE A 370 -4.11 -14.58 -6.11
N THR A 371 -3.23 -14.04 -5.28
CA THR A 371 -1.92 -14.64 -5.00
C THR A 371 -1.54 -14.53 -3.53
N ASN A 372 -0.65 -15.42 -3.07
CA ASN A 372 0.01 -15.37 -1.77
C ASN A 372 1.52 -15.09 -1.90
N ARG A 373 1.94 -14.61 -3.08
CA ARG A 373 3.30 -14.14 -3.34
C ARG A 373 3.46 -12.70 -2.87
N GLY A 374 4.70 -12.26 -2.75
CA GLY A 374 5.03 -10.88 -2.42
C GLY A 374 6.38 -10.48 -3.03
N LEU A 375 6.61 -9.18 -3.14
CA LEU A 375 7.86 -8.62 -3.66
C LEU A 375 8.58 -7.81 -2.60
N ARG A 376 9.91 -7.89 -2.68
CA ARG A 376 10.84 -6.93 -2.12
C ARG A 376 11.44 -6.17 -3.29
N ILE A 377 11.11 -4.89 -3.35
CA ILE A 377 11.54 -3.94 -4.38
C ILE A 377 12.59 -3.05 -3.74
N GLN A 378 13.84 -3.15 -4.20
CA GLN A 378 14.90 -2.22 -3.80
C GLN A 378 14.67 -0.89 -4.50
N LEU A 379 14.61 0.19 -3.72
CA LEU A 379 14.47 1.52 -4.29
C LEU A 379 15.82 2.01 -4.84
N PRO A 380 15.83 2.79 -5.94
CA PRO A 380 17.02 3.49 -6.41
C PRO A 380 17.62 4.35 -5.30
N SER A 381 18.95 4.43 -5.25
CA SER A 381 19.70 5.15 -4.22
C SER A 381 19.76 6.65 -4.45
#